data_AF-A0A2V7V052-F1
#
_entry.id   AF-A0A2V7V052-F1
#
_cell.length_a   1.000
_cell.length_b   1.000
_cell.length_c   1.000
_cell.angle_alpha   90.00
_cell.angle_beta   90.00
_cell.angle_gamma   90.00
#
_symmetry.space_group_name_H-M   'P 1'
#
loop_
_entity.id
_entity.type
_entity.pdbx_description
1 polymer ?
#
loop_
_entity_poly.entity_id
_entity_poly.type
_entity_poly.pdbx_seq_one_letter_code
_entity_poly.pdbx_strand_id
1 'polypeptide(L)'
;MRYGIRLVGLVAAVGLFTGADLLACGDKFLVAGRGTRYQRPKSARAASVLIYANPSSGLPTAVGSVPVESVLRRQGHRSATAETLQQLTALLAGGRYDVILAASTAVAAVENLLAGPDAPVVVAVRAPLKERPLLEAIDKAVEQHDRNARRVQARS
;
A
#
# COMPACT_ATOMS: atom_id res chain seq x y z
N MET A 1 -62.30 -0.65 -53.69
CA MET A 1 -61.72 -0.61 -52.33
C MET A 1 -60.43 -1.46 -52.25
N ARG A 2 -59.39 -1.12 -53.02
CA ARG A 2 -58.11 -1.89 -53.08
C ARG A 2 -56.87 -1.08 -52.69
N TYR A 3 -57.04 0.21 -52.39
CA TYR A 3 -55.95 1.12 -52.03
C TYR A 3 -55.68 1.19 -50.51
N GLY A 4 -56.65 0.81 -49.66
CA GLY A 4 -56.48 0.88 -48.20
C GLY A 4 -55.50 -0.15 -47.64
N ILE A 5 -55.39 -1.32 -48.26
CA ILE A 5 -54.54 -2.42 -47.74
C ILE A 5 -53.05 -2.13 -47.98
N ARG A 6 -52.69 -1.40 -49.04
CA ARG A 6 -51.29 -1.05 -49.33
C ARG A 6 -50.76 0.07 -48.43
N LEU A 7 -51.62 0.95 -47.94
CA LEU A 7 -51.23 2.06 -47.08
C LEU A 7 -50.94 1.58 -45.64
N VAL A 8 -51.70 0.60 -45.15
CA VAL A 8 -51.48 -0.02 -43.83
C VAL A 8 -50.15 -0.79 -43.77
N GLY A 9 -49.78 -1.48 -44.85
CA GLY A 9 -48.50 -2.20 -44.92
C GLY A 9 -47.27 -1.27 -44.89
N LEU A 10 -47.37 -0.08 -45.51
CA LEU A 10 -46.27 0.88 -45.56
C LEU A 10 -46.12 1.65 -44.23
N VAL A 11 -47.22 1.95 -43.54
CA VAL A 11 -47.17 2.56 -42.20
C VAL A 11 -46.66 1.58 -41.15
N ALA A 12 -46.97 0.28 -41.26
CA ALA A 12 -46.43 -0.74 -40.36
C ALA A 12 -44.93 -0.99 -40.55
N ALA A 13 -44.39 -0.79 -41.76
CA ALA A 13 -42.95 -0.97 -42.03
C ALA A 13 -42.07 0.16 -41.49
N VAL A 14 -42.60 1.38 -41.33
CA VAL A 14 -41.82 2.55 -40.85
C VAL A 14 -41.70 2.60 -39.32
N GLY A 15 -42.61 1.94 -38.58
CA GLY A 15 -42.56 1.88 -37.12
C GLY A 15 -41.47 0.96 -36.53
N LEU A 16 -40.81 0.15 -37.35
CA LEU A 16 -39.80 -0.82 -36.91
C LEU A 16 -38.36 -0.26 -36.82
N PHE A 17 -38.15 1.02 -37.16
CA PHE A 17 -36.80 1.62 -37.23
C PHE A 17 -36.53 2.74 -36.21
N THR A 18 -37.41 2.96 -35.23
CA THR A 18 -37.19 3.99 -34.18
C THR A 18 -37.07 3.36 -32.79
N GLY A 19 -36.18 2.40 -32.64
CA GLY A 19 -35.63 1.99 -31.35
C GLY A 19 -34.24 2.61 -31.22
N ALA A 20 -34.19 3.90 -30.85
CA ALA A 20 -32.95 4.58 -30.55
C ALA A 20 -32.24 3.86 -29.39
N ASP A 21 -30.98 3.47 -29.62
CA ASP A 21 -30.04 3.01 -28.60
C ASP A 21 -29.77 4.13 -27.58
N LEU A 22 -30.74 4.37 -26.68
CA LEU A 22 -30.59 5.20 -25.48
C LEU A 22 -29.98 4.35 -24.34
N LEU A 23 -28.92 3.60 -24.63
CA LEU A 23 -28.07 2.92 -23.65
C LEU A 23 -26.67 3.56 -23.60
N ALA A 24 -26.60 4.86 -23.83
CA ALA A 24 -25.42 5.65 -23.53
C ALA A 24 -25.37 5.96 -22.02
N CYS A 25 -24.27 5.53 -21.38
CA CYS A 25 -23.83 5.87 -20.02
C CYS A 25 -24.43 5.06 -18.86
N GLY A 26 -24.11 3.77 -18.72
CA GLY A 26 -24.38 3.09 -17.44
C GLY A 26 -23.87 1.68 -17.22
N ASP A 27 -23.64 0.88 -18.27
CA ASP A 27 -23.36 -0.57 -18.11
C ASP A 27 -21.89 -0.92 -17.75
N LYS A 28 -21.04 0.05 -17.41
CA LYS A 28 -19.61 -0.29 -17.19
C LYS A 28 -19.28 -0.85 -15.81
N PHE A 29 -20.24 -0.96 -14.89
CA PHE A 29 -19.91 -1.25 -13.48
C PHE A 29 -20.73 -2.33 -12.77
N LEU A 30 -21.56 -3.13 -13.45
CA LEU A 30 -22.37 -4.13 -12.76
C LEU A 30 -22.27 -5.53 -13.37
N VAL A 31 -21.05 -6.07 -13.47
CA VAL A 31 -20.91 -7.50 -13.13
C VAL A 31 -21.08 -7.59 -11.61
N ALA A 32 -22.33 -7.63 -11.17
CA ALA A 32 -22.73 -7.91 -9.79
C ALA A 32 -22.10 -9.27 -9.38
N GLY A 33 -20.96 -9.23 -8.70
CA GLY A 33 -20.21 -10.43 -8.31
C GLY A 33 -18.70 -10.38 -8.62
N ARG A 34 -18.26 -9.45 -9.47
CA ARG A 34 -16.84 -9.10 -9.63
C ARG A 34 -16.60 -7.67 -9.19
N GLY A 35 -16.99 -7.38 -7.95
CA GLY A 35 -16.41 -6.22 -7.26
C GLY A 35 -14.90 -6.33 -7.44
N THR A 36 -14.26 -5.26 -7.91
CA THR A 36 -12.81 -5.15 -7.81
C THR A 36 -12.52 -5.33 -6.34
N ARG A 37 -12.13 -6.55 -5.93
CA ARG A 37 -11.46 -6.71 -4.65
C ARG A 37 -10.39 -5.66 -4.74
N TYR A 38 -10.40 -4.73 -3.78
CA TYR A 38 -9.38 -3.71 -3.66
C TYR A 38 -8.08 -4.49 -3.48
N GLN A 39 -7.49 -4.90 -4.60
CA GLN A 39 -6.27 -5.65 -4.66
C GLN A 39 -5.28 -4.58 -4.33
N ARG A 40 -4.82 -4.62 -3.08
CA ARG A 40 -3.61 -3.94 -2.66
C ARG A 40 -2.64 -4.03 -3.84
N PRO A 41 -2.06 -2.91 -4.30
CA PRO A 41 -1.16 -2.93 -5.44
C PRO A 41 -0.15 -4.06 -5.23
N LYS A 42 0.22 -4.77 -6.30
CA LYS A 42 1.08 -5.98 -6.22
C LYS A 42 2.39 -5.78 -5.42
N SER A 43 2.80 -4.53 -5.18
CA SER A 43 3.93 -4.13 -4.34
C SER A 43 3.64 -4.08 -2.82
N ALA A 44 2.39 -3.98 -2.38
CA ALA A 44 2.01 -3.81 -0.98
C ALA A 44 1.86 -5.16 -0.25
N ARG A 45 2.91 -5.97 -0.22
CA ARG A 45 2.93 -7.18 0.63
C ARG A 45 2.94 -6.78 2.12
N ALA A 46 2.52 -7.70 2.98
CA ALA A 46 2.73 -7.54 4.42
C ALA A 46 4.24 -7.46 4.70
N ALA A 47 4.66 -6.40 5.38
CA ALA A 47 6.06 -6.15 5.72
C ALA A 47 6.28 -6.30 7.23
N SER A 48 7.47 -6.74 7.60
CA SER A 48 7.93 -6.76 8.99
C SER A 48 8.65 -5.44 9.30
N VAL A 49 8.03 -4.62 10.14
CA VAL A 49 8.50 -3.29 10.51
C VAL A 49 9.03 -3.32 11.94
N LEU A 50 10.25 -2.85 12.15
CA LEU A 50 10.86 -2.73 13.47
C LEU A 50 10.87 -1.26 13.89
N ILE A 51 10.31 -0.94 15.05
CA ILE A 51 10.19 0.42 15.55
C ILE A 51 11.26 0.62 16.63
N TYR A 52 12.23 1.50 16.35
CA TYR A 52 13.22 1.90 17.34
C TYR A 52 12.73 3.14 18.11
N ALA A 53 12.01 2.88 19.21
CA ALA A 53 11.37 3.89 20.06
C ALA A 53 12.23 4.22 21.28
N ASN A 54 13.48 4.63 21.05
CA ASN A 54 14.32 5.04 22.16
C ASN A 54 13.75 6.31 22.82
N PRO A 55 13.50 6.32 24.14
CA PRO A 55 12.88 7.45 24.83
C PRO A 55 13.70 8.75 24.73
N SER A 56 15.02 8.64 24.60
CA SER A 56 15.94 9.78 24.41
C SER A 56 15.98 10.30 22.97
N SER A 57 15.46 9.54 21.99
CA SER A 57 15.55 9.89 20.55
C SER A 57 14.48 10.87 20.07
N GLY A 58 13.50 11.22 20.92
CA GLY A 58 12.39 12.10 20.55
C GLY A 58 11.34 11.45 19.64
N LEU A 59 11.47 10.15 19.31
CA LEU A 59 10.47 9.41 18.54
C LEU A 59 9.08 9.43 19.19
N PRO A 60 8.92 9.22 20.52
CA PRO A 60 7.60 9.30 21.15
C PRO A 60 6.93 10.66 20.95
N THR A 61 7.70 11.74 21.04
CA THR A 61 7.24 13.10 20.79
C THR A 61 6.88 13.32 19.30
N ALA A 62 7.64 12.72 18.39
CA ALA A 62 7.40 12.83 16.95
C ALA A 62 6.16 12.04 16.48
N VAL A 63 5.91 10.89 17.11
CA VAL A 63 4.74 10.04 16.88
C VAL A 63 3.47 10.69 17.45
N GLY A 64 3.59 11.41 18.57
CA GLY A 64 2.50 12.18 19.14
C GLY A 64 1.27 11.30 19.43
N SER A 65 0.13 11.66 18.84
CA SER A 65 -1.14 10.94 18.99
C SER A 65 -1.35 9.81 17.98
N VAL A 66 -0.45 9.61 17.02
CA VAL A 66 -0.64 8.58 15.98
C VAL A 66 -0.34 7.20 16.55
N PRO A 67 -1.32 6.28 16.61
CA PRO A 67 -1.09 4.94 17.13
C PRO A 67 -0.42 4.08 16.04
N VAL A 68 0.88 4.28 15.83
CA VAL A 68 1.69 3.68 14.73
C VAL A 68 1.47 2.17 14.63
N GLU A 69 1.56 1.44 15.74
CA GLU A 69 1.35 -0.01 15.76
C GLU A 69 -0.05 -0.40 15.22
N SER A 70 -1.10 0.31 15.65
CA SER A 70 -2.45 0.04 15.16
C SER A 70 -2.60 0.37 13.67
N VAL A 71 -1.92 1.42 13.18
CA VAL A 71 -1.92 1.81 11.76
C VAL A 71 -1.28 0.71 10.92
N LEU A 72 -0.11 0.23 11.35
CA LEU A 72 0.61 -0.87 10.68
C LEU A 72 -0.21 -2.15 10.67
N ARG A 73 -0.83 -2.51 11.80
CA ARG A 73 -1.65 -3.71 11.92
C ARG A 73 -2.92 -3.63 11.05
N ARG A 74 -3.58 -2.47 10.98
CA ARG A 74 -4.73 -2.25 10.08
C ARG A 74 -4.34 -2.42 8.61
N GLN A 75 -3.09 -2.12 8.28
CA GLN A 75 -2.51 -2.32 6.96
C GLN A 75 -1.89 -3.72 6.78
N GLY A 76 -2.03 -4.63 7.75
CA GLY A 76 -1.53 -6.00 7.65
C GLY A 76 -0.01 -6.14 7.78
N HIS A 77 0.70 -5.08 8.19
CA HIS A 77 2.11 -5.16 8.54
C HIS A 77 2.29 -5.76 9.94
N ARG A 78 3.40 -6.46 10.14
CA ARG A 78 3.83 -6.91 11.47
C ARG A 78 4.75 -5.84 12.06
N SER A 79 4.55 -5.48 13.31
CA SER A 79 5.40 -4.54 14.03
C SER A 79 6.02 -5.17 15.25
N ALA A 80 7.28 -4.85 15.52
CA ALA A 80 7.94 -5.07 16.80
C ALA A 80 8.58 -3.77 17.25
N THR A 81 8.71 -3.56 18.55
CA THR A 81 9.27 -2.33 19.12
C THR A 81 10.51 -2.66 19.94
N ALA A 82 11.58 -1.88 19.75
CA ALA A 82 12.78 -1.88 20.57
C ALA A 82 13.00 -0.50 21.16
N GLU A 83 13.26 -0.43 22.46
CA GLU A 83 13.55 0.82 23.16
C GLU A 83 15.07 1.05 23.31
N THR A 84 15.85 -0.04 23.27
CA THR A 84 17.31 -0.01 23.41
C THR A 84 18.01 -0.63 22.20
N LEU A 85 19.26 -0.25 21.96
CA LEU A 85 20.07 -0.84 20.88
C LEU A 85 20.29 -2.34 21.09
N GLN A 86 20.42 -2.80 22.34
CA GLN A 86 20.57 -4.23 22.62
C GLN A 86 19.31 -5.02 22.24
N GLN A 87 18.12 -4.48 22.54
CA GLN A 87 16.85 -5.07 22.10
C GLN A 87 16.73 -5.06 20.57
N LEU A 88 17.16 -3.98 19.93
CA LEU A 88 17.16 -3.87 18.47
C LEU A 88 18.02 -4.97 17.83
N THR A 89 19.25 -5.14 18.31
CA THR A 89 20.16 -6.20 17.83
C THR A 89 19.59 -7.58 18.10
N ALA A 90 18.98 -7.82 19.28
CA ALA A 90 18.36 -9.09 19.61
C ALA A 90 17.19 -9.43 18.67
N LEU A 91 16.35 -8.46 18.33
CA LEU A 91 15.26 -8.63 17.38
C LEU A 91 15.79 -8.90 15.97
N LEU A 92 16.77 -8.12 15.50
CA LEU A 92 17.42 -8.33 14.20
C LEU A 92 18.09 -9.70 14.09
N ALA A 93 18.64 -10.24 15.19
CA ALA A 93 19.18 -11.60 15.22
C ALA A 93 18.09 -12.68 15.21
N GLY A 94 16.92 -12.38 15.77
CA GLY A 94 15.78 -13.30 15.88
C GLY A 94 14.93 -13.43 14.62
N GLY A 95 15.09 -12.55 13.63
CA GLY A 95 14.27 -12.60 12.42
C GLY A 95 14.61 -11.57 11.36
N ARG A 96 13.92 -11.69 10.22
CA ARG A 96 14.05 -10.75 9.10
C ARG A 96 13.07 -9.61 9.22
N TYR A 97 13.56 -8.40 9.00
CA TYR A 97 12.79 -7.18 8.94
C TYR A 97 13.04 -6.50 7.60
N ASP A 98 11.99 -5.89 7.06
CA ASP A 98 12.10 -5.17 5.77
C ASP A 98 12.45 -3.70 6.02
N VAL A 99 11.90 -3.13 7.11
CA VAL A 99 11.96 -1.70 7.41
C VAL A 99 12.24 -1.47 8.90
N ILE A 100 13.10 -0.51 9.21
CA ILE A 100 13.28 0.02 10.57
C ILE A 100 12.79 1.47 10.62
N LEU A 101 11.84 1.77 11.49
CA LEU A 101 11.43 3.14 11.81
C LEU A 101 12.28 3.67 12.96
N ALA A 102 12.99 4.77 12.74
CA ALA A 102 13.79 5.42 13.78
C ALA A 102 13.59 6.94 13.74
N ALA A 103 13.76 7.62 14.88
CA ALA A 103 13.76 9.08 14.88
C ALA A 103 14.93 9.58 14.04
N SER A 104 14.76 10.72 13.36
CA SER A 104 15.81 11.28 12.51
C SER A 104 17.16 11.49 13.22
N THR A 105 17.15 11.69 14.54
CA THR A 105 18.35 11.83 15.40
C THR A 105 19.05 10.50 15.69
N ALA A 106 18.33 9.37 15.58
CA ALA A 106 18.82 8.03 15.90
C ALA A 106 19.19 7.19 14.67
N VAL A 107 18.90 7.67 13.46
CA VAL A 107 19.15 6.94 12.20
C VAL A 107 20.60 6.50 12.08
N ALA A 108 21.56 7.39 12.31
CA ALA A 108 22.99 7.06 12.19
C ALA A 108 23.41 5.93 13.14
N ALA A 109 22.89 5.92 14.38
CA ALA A 109 23.18 4.87 15.34
C ALA A 109 22.61 3.51 14.90
N VAL A 110 21.43 3.51 14.26
CA VAL A 110 20.81 2.30 13.72
C VAL A 110 21.55 1.81 12.47
N GLU A 111 21.87 2.70 11.53
CA GLU A 111 22.58 2.34 10.30
C GLU A 111 23.95 1.71 10.58
N ASN A 112 24.67 2.20 11.60
CA ASN A 112 25.96 1.63 12.01
C ASN A 112 25.85 0.17 12.50
N LEU A 113 24.66 -0.27 12.93
CA LEU A 113 24.42 -1.65 13.38
C LEU A 113 24.00 -2.58 12.23
N LEU A 114 23.60 -2.01 11.09
CA LEU A 114 23.15 -2.77 9.94
C LEU A 114 24.34 -3.13 9.07
N ALA A 115 24.59 -4.44 8.96
CA ALA A 115 25.59 -4.98 8.06
C ALA A 115 24.98 -6.07 7.19
N GLY A 116 25.29 -6.03 5.90
CA GLY A 116 25.00 -7.12 4.96
C GLY A 116 24.09 -6.75 3.78
N PRO A 117 24.00 -7.65 2.79
CA PRO A 117 23.27 -7.41 1.54
C PRO A 117 21.74 -7.40 1.71
N ASP A 118 21.21 -8.07 2.74
CA ASP A 118 19.78 -8.15 3.09
C ASP A 118 19.44 -7.25 4.29
N ALA A 119 20.17 -6.14 4.45
CA ALA A 119 19.92 -5.21 5.55
C ALA A 119 18.56 -4.49 5.37
N PRO A 120 17.76 -4.36 6.45
CA PRO A 120 16.50 -3.60 6.42
C PRO A 120 16.73 -2.13 6.05
N VAL A 121 15.72 -1.51 5.42
CA VAL A 121 15.78 -0.10 5.07
C VAL A 121 15.39 0.77 6.27
N VAL A 122 16.25 1.71 6.65
CA VAL A 122 15.96 2.66 7.74
C VAL A 122 15.14 3.82 7.21
N VAL A 123 14.03 4.11 7.88
CA VAL A 123 13.14 5.24 7.58
C VAL A 123 13.20 6.23 8.75
N ALA A 124 13.69 7.43 8.43
CA ALA A 124 13.75 8.54 9.37
C ALA A 124 12.35 9.12 9.61
N VAL A 125 11.90 9.09 10.85
CA VAL A 125 10.65 9.70 11.29
C VAL A 125 10.94 11.08 11.87
N ARG A 126 10.20 12.09 11.40
CA ARG A 126 10.25 13.48 11.90
C ARG A 126 8.88 13.91 12.40
N ALA A 127 8.87 14.76 13.43
CA ALA A 127 7.64 15.34 13.97
C ALA A 127 7.09 16.45 13.03
N PRO A 128 5.76 16.62 12.92
CA PRO A 128 4.70 15.73 13.40
C PRO A 128 4.46 14.57 12.43
N LEU A 129 4.31 13.36 12.97
CA LEU A 129 3.97 12.19 12.16
C LEU A 129 2.51 12.24 11.72
N LYS A 130 2.26 11.89 10.46
CA LYS A 130 0.90 11.71 9.90
C LYS A 130 0.78 10.31 9.32
N GLU A 131 -0.40 9.70 9.41
CA GLU A 131 -0.64 8.32 8.96
C GLU A 131 -0.32 8.11 7.48
N ARG A 132 -0.81 8.98 6.59
CA ARG A 132 -0.61 8.85 5.13
C ARG A 132 0.87 8.85 4.71
N PRO A 133 1.69 9.85 5.06
CA PRO A 133 3.09 9.86 4.67
C PRO A 133 3.90 8.75 5.35
N LEU A 134 3.50 8.29 6.54
CA LEU A 134 4.12 7.13 7.18
C LEU A 134 3.94 5.87 6.32
N LEU A 135 2.71 5.60 5.88
CA LEU A 135 2.43 4.43 5.04
C LEU A 135 3.14 4.51 3.69
N GLU A 136 3.15 5.70 3.06
CA GLU A 136 3.88 5.90 1.80
C GLU A 136 5.40 5.69 1.98
N ALA A 137 5.98 6.17 3.08
CA ALA A 137 7.39 5.97 3.38
C ALA A 137 7.73 4.48 3.58
N ILE A 138 6.84 3.73 4.24
CA ILE A 138 7.00 2.28 4.42
C ILE A 138 6.89 1.54 3.09
N ASP A 139 5.90 1.85 2.27
CA ASP A 139 5.73 1.22 0.96
C ASP A 139 6.97 1.46 0.07
N LYS A 140 7.51 2.68 0.07
CA LYS A 140 8.77 3.00 -0.64
C LYS A 140 9.98 2.26 -0.06
N ALA A 141 10.07 2.14 1.26
CA ALA A 141 11.16 1.45 1.93
C ALA A 141 11.14 -0.06 1.66
N VAL A 142 9.96 -0.69 1.67
CA VAL A 142 9.77 -2.10 1.30
C VAL A 142 10.15 -2.32 -0.15
N GLU A 143 9.71 -1.45 -1.06
CA GLU A 143 10.07 -1.55 -2.47
C GLU A 143 11.59 -1.41 -2.68
N GLN A 144 12.24 -0.49 -1.94
CA GLN A 144 13.69 -0.33 -1.96
C GLN A 144 14.42 -1.56 -1.44
N HIS A 145 13.96 -2.16 -0.33
CA HIS A 145 14.51 -3.40 0.20
C HIS A 145 14.41 -4.53 -0.84
N ASP A 146 13.25 -4.70 -1.46
CA ASP A 146 13.04 -5.72 -2.50
C ASP A 146 13.90 -5.50 -3.75
N ARG A 147 14.12 -4.24 -4.14
CA ARG A 147 15.06 -3.90 -5.22
C ARG A 147 16.51 -4.22 -4.85
N ASN A 148 16.92 -3.97 -3.60
CA ASN A 148 18.26 -4.28 -3.12
C ASN A 148 18.49 -5.80 -3.11
N ALA A 149 17.56 -6.58 -2.58
CA ALA A 149 17.63 -8.04 -2.56
C ALA A 149 17.77 -8.64 -3.97
N ARG A 150 16.99 -8.14 -4.95
CA ARG A 150 17.10 -8.57 -6.36
C ARG A 150 18.46 -8.24 -6.98
N ARG A 151 19.02 -7.07 -6.67
CA ARG A 151 20.34 -6.65 -7.19
C ARG A 151 21.46 -7.53 -6.66
N VAL A 152 21.36 -7.97 -5.41
CA VAL A 152 22.32 -8.90 -4.81
C VAL A 152 22.26 -10.25 -5.53
N GLN A 153 21.04 -10.79 -5.72
CA GLN A 153 20.84 -12.06 -6.44
C GLN A 153 21.32 -12.02 -7.89
N ALA A 154 21.22 -10.88 -8.57
CA ALA A 154 21.70 -10.75 -9.95
C ALA A 154 23.23 -10.66 -10.08
N ARG A 155 23.96 -10.49 -8.96
CA ARG A 155 25.42 -10.36 -8.91
C ARG A 155 26.14 -11.62 -8.41
N SER A 156 25.39 -12.59 -7.88
CA SER A 156 25.87 -13.92 -7.48
C SER A 156 25.76 -14.90 -8.63
#